data_AF-A0A928GC54-F1
#
_entry.id   AF-A0A928GC54-F1
#
_cell.length_a   1.000
_cell.length_b   1.000
_cell.length_c   1.000
_cell.angle_alpha   90.00
_cell.angle_beta   90.00
_cell.angle_gamma   90.00
#
_symmetry.space_group_name_H-M   'P 1'
#
loop_
_entity.id
_entity.type
_entity.pdbx_description
1 polymer ?
#
loop_
_entity_poly.entity_id
_entity_poly.type
_entity_poly.pdbx_seq_one_letter_code
_entity_poly.pdbx_strand_id
1 'polypeptide(L)'
;MNIVVKPYGSGQCYCRPDTTWERENKDFYSPECVQELYWAPILFARICKAGKCIGEKFASRYYDAFNFGALLYCHTGESDETAFTSCADHTSLLPAPLYNPVVMENEDNVYEVRRNGETIFGIPKVNFARQAAYGENTLKEIIEDAICSSSRLTSLRIGDFVAVELTPKSLLASREEGEVSLRATYCENELYDIRIIF
;
A
#
# COMPACT_ATOMS: atom_id res chain seq x y z
N MET A 1 8.71 -0.43 14.60
CA MET A 1 8.78 -0.62 13.14
C MET A 1 7.79 0.34 12.55
N ASN A 2 8.20 1.18 11.62
CA ASN A 2 7.33 2.18 11.02
C ASN A 2 6.80 1.69 9.68
N ILE A 3 5.59 2.11 9.33
CA ILE A 3 5.07 2.01 7.96
C ILE A 3 5.04 3.44 7.42
N VAL A 4 6.05 3.78 6.62
CA VAL A 4 6.14 5.10 5.98
C VAL A 4 5.41 5.04 4.65
N VAL A 5 4.45 5.93 4.43
CA VAL A 5 3.62 5.97 3.25
C VAL A 5 3.92 7.22 2.44
N LYS A 6 4.19 7.04 1.15
CA LYS A 6 4.18 8.10 0.14
C LYS A 6 2.82 8.10 -0.58
N PRO A 7 1.95 9.10 -0.33
CA PRO A 7 0.68 9.20 -1.01
C PRO A 7 0.83 9.39 -2.53
N TYR A 8 -0.20 9.01 -3.27
CA TYR A 8 -0.21 9.14 -4.73
C TYR A 8 -0.03 10.59 -5.16
N GLY A 9 0.94 10.85 -6.04
CA GLY A 9 1.22 12.19 -6.56
C GLY A 9 1.75 13.19 -5.53
N SER A 10 2.05 12.77 -4.30
CA SER A 10 2.57 13.65 -3.25
C SER A 10 4.10 13.65 -3.21
N GLY A 11 4.69 14.83 -2.98
CA GLY A 11 6.11 14.98 -2.64
C GLY A 11 6.42 14.74 -1.15
N GLN A 12 5.40 14.55 -0.32
CA GLN A 12 5.50 14.37 1.12
C GLN A 12 5.23 12.92 1.51
N CYS A 13 5.66 12.53 2.70
CA CYS A 13 5.41 11.20 3.27
C CYS A 13 4.86 11.34 4.68
N TYR A 14 4.07 10.36 5.12
CA TYR A 14 3.56 10.27 6.49
C TYR A 14 3.82 8.87 7.06
N CYS A 15 3.60 8.68 8.36
CA CYS A 15 3.81 7.37 9.01
C CYS A 15 2.48 6.84 9.55
N ARG A 16 2.25 5.53 9.36
CA ARG A 16 1.24 4.76 10.09
C ARG A 16 1.92 3.97 11.22
N PRO A 17 1.28 3.83 12.40
CA PRO A 17 1.76 2.96 13.46
C PRO A 17 1.70 1.50 13.03
N ASP A 18 2.45 0.62 13.70
CA ASP A 18 2.46 -0.81 13.38
C ASP A 18 1.17 -1.55 13.75
N THR A 19 0.30 -0.95 14.57
CA THR A 19 -1.03 -1.49 14.89
C THR A 19 -1.98 -1.47 13.68
N THR A 20 -1.70 -0.65 12.66
CA THR A 20 -2.48 -0.71 11.41
C THR A 20 -2.17 -1.96 10.59
N TRP A 21 -1.06 -2.65 10.85
CA TRP A 21 -0.66 -3.81 10.05
C TRP A 21 -1.51 -5.04 10.35
N GLU A 22 -2.27 -5.50 9.35
CA GLU A 22 -2.90 -6.82 9.36
C GLU A 22 -1.90 -7.92 9.01
N ARG A 23 -1.70 -8.88 9.94
CA ARG A 23 -0.63 -9.89 9.87
C ARG A 23 -1.12 -11.31 9.63
N GLU A 24 -2.40 -11.57 9.88
CA GLU A 24 -2.99 -12.91 9.94
C GLU A 24 -3.97 -13.17 8.79
N ASN A 25 -4.09 -12.23 7.84
CA ASN A 25 -5.09 -12.26 6.77
C ASN A 25 -6.52 -12.44 7.33
N LYS A 26 -6.82 -11.73 8.42
CA LYS A 26 -8.15 -11.69 9.03
C LYS A 26 -9.07 -10.73 8.30
N ASP A 27 -10.37 -11.01 8.41
CA ASP A 27 -11.42 -10.09 8.00
C ASP A 27 -11.28 -8.74 8.74
N PHE A 28 -11.55 -7.65 8.03
CA PHE A 28 -11.58 -6.31 8.58
C PHE A 28 -12.98 -5.99 9.11
N TYR A 29 -13.07 -5.70 10.40
CA TYR A 29 -14.30 -5.26 11.06
C TYR A 29 -14.30 -3.74 11.19
N SER A 30 -15.20 -3.09 10.46
CA SER A 30 -15.31 -1.63 10.41
C SER A 30 -15.79 -1.08 11.75
N PRO A 31 -15.09 -0.08 12.33
CA PRO A 31 -15.58 0.61 13.52
C PRO A 31 -16.94 1.27 13.26
N GLU A 32 -17.82 1.33 14.27
CA GLU A 32 -19.20 1.84 14.15
C GLU A 32 -19.28 3.26 13.54
N CYS A 33 -18.30 4.13 13.85
CA CYS A 33 -18.27 5.49 13.33
C CYS A 33 -17.89 5.60 11.84
N VAL A 34 -17.36 4.53 11.22
CA VAL A 34 -16.96 4.53 9.81
C VAL A 34 -18.20 4.32 8.93
N GLN A 35 -18.46 5.26 8.03
CA GLN A 35 -19.55 5.20 7.05
C GLN A 35 -19.06 4.68 5.70
N GLU A 36 -17.84 5.06 5.32
CA GLU A 36 -17.23 4.68 4.06
C GLU A 36 -15.78 4.26 4.30
N LEU A 37 -15.33 3.27 3.54
CA LEU A 37 -13.95 2.82 3.53
C LEU A 37 -13.38 3.12 2.15
N TYR A 38 -12.36 3.96 2.13
CA TYR A 38 -11.57 4.23 0.93
C TYR A 38 -10.34 3.34 0.92
N TRP A 39 -9.74 3.14 -0.25
CA TRP A 39 -8.54 2.33 -0.37
C TRP A 39 -7.59 2.84 -1.45
N ALA A 40 -6.33 2.43 -1.35
CA ALA A 40 -5.34 2.55 -2.40
C ALA A 40 -4.46 1.28 -2.47
N PRO A 41 -4.24 0.71 -3.68
CA PRO A 41 -3.23 -0.32 -3.88
C PRO A 41 -1.83 0.27 -3.69
N ILE A 42 -0.93 -0.49 -3.08
CA ILE A 42 0.43 -0.05 -2.80
C ILE A 42 1.48 -1.03 -3.32
N LEU A 43 2.65 -0.48 -3.66
CA LEU A 43 3.93 -1.19 -3.68
C LEU A 43 4.64 -0.87 -2.36
N PHE A 44 5.25 -1.85 -1.70
CA PHE A 44 6.04 -1.58 -0.51
C PHE A 44 7.34 -2.39 -0.46
N ALA A 45 8.33 -1.84 0.23
CA ALA A 45 9.64 -2.44 0.42
C ALA A 45 10.02 -2.48 1.89
N ARG A 46 10.68 -3.58 2.29
CA ARG A 46 11.25 -3.76 3.62
C ARG A 46 12.63 -3.13 3.67
N ILE A 47 12.83 -2.24 4.63
CA ILE A 47 14.13 -1.62 4.87
C ILE A 47 15.05 -2.61 5.58
N CYS A 48 16.21 -2.87 4.97
CA CYS A 48 17.22 -3.81 5.48
C CYS A 48 18.45 -3.12 6.10
N LYS A 49 18.55 -1.79 5.95
CA LYS A 49 19.65 -0.97 6.46
C LYS A 49 19.14 0.34 7.03
N ALA A 50 19.66 0.76 8.17
CA ALA A 50 19.32 2.06 8.74
C ALA A 50 19.89 3.20 7.88
N GLY A 51 19.07 4.23 7.60
CA GLY A 51 19.46 5.34 6.73
C GLY A 51 18.65 6.63 6.92
N LYS A 52 19.29 7.75 6.62
CA LYS A 52 18.73 9.11 6.64
C LYS A 52 19.31 9.88 5.45
N CYS A 53 18.49 10.69 4.78
CA CYS A 53 18.88 11.44 3.58
C CYS A 53 19.57 10.55 2.53
N ILE A 54 18.95 9.40 2.24
CA ILE A 54 19.45 8.44 1.25
C ILE A 54 19.36 9.08 -0.14
N GLY A 55 20.49 9.08 -0.85
CA GLY A 55 20.54 9.51 -2.24
C GLY A 55 20.13 8.40 -3.20
N GLU A 56 19.51 8.77 -4.31
CA GLU A 56 18.94 7.88 -5.34
C GLU A 56 19.87 6.72 -5.74
N LYS A 57 21.13 7.02 -6.09
CA LYS A 57 22.15 6.02 -6.45
C LYS A 57 22.46 4.96 -5.37
N PHE A 58 21.99 5.17 -4.15
CA PHE A 58 22.17 4.26 -3.02
C PHE A 58 20.89 3.55 -2.60
N ALA A 59 19.71 3.95 -3.08
CA ALA A 59 18.40 3.48 -2.60
C ALA A 59 18.26 1.96 -2.65
N SER A 60 18.70 1.33 -3.75
CA SER A 60 18.77 -0.13 -3.95
C SER A 60 19.52 -0.92 -2.86
N ARG A 61 20.35 -0.27 -2.04
CA ARG A 61 21.10 -0.92 -0.94
C ARG A 61 20.36 -0.91 0.39
N TYR A 62 19.21 -0.25 0.47
CA TYR A 62 18.48 -0.03 1.72
C TYR A 62 17.22 -0.88 1.86
N TYR A 63 16.84 -1.63 0.82
CA TYR A 63 15.77 -2.61 0.90
C TYR A 63 16.23 -3.95 0.34
N ASP A 64 15.70 -5.04 0.88
CA ASP A 64 16.06 -6.41 0.49
C ASP A 64 14.87 -7.23 0.00
N ALA A 65 13.65 -6.71 0.17
CA ALA A 65 12.43 -7.38 -0.21
C ALA A 65 11.33 -6.36 -0.53
N PHE A 66 10.39 -6.77 -1.38
CA PHE A 66 9.21 -5.99 -1.74
C PHE A 66 7.96 -6.87 -1.81
N ASN A 67 6.79 -6.24 -1.79
CA ASN A 67 5.53 -6.88 -2.17
C ASN A 67 4.49 -5.81 -2.56
N PHE A 68 3.31 -6.26 -3.00
CA PHE A 68 2.13 -5.43 -3.17
C PHE A 68 1.17 -5.60 -2.00
N GLY A 69 0.35 -4.58 -1.77
CA GLY A 69 -0.60 -4.55 -0.68
C GLY A 69 -1.72 -3.56 -0.93
N ALA A 70 -2.47 -3.25 0.13
CA ALA A 70 -3.45 -2.19 0.13
C ALA A 70 -3.43 -1.40 1.43
N LEU A 71 -3.75 -0.11 1.32
CA LEU A 71 -4.03 0.75 2.46
C LEU A 71 -5.51 1.08 2.47
N LEU A 72 -6.15 0.86 3.61
CA LEU A 72 -7.53 1.24 3.89
C LEU A 72 -7.55 2.60 4.59
N TYR A 73 -8.64 3.34 4.37
CA TYR A 73 -8.86 4.67 4.88
C TYR A 73 -10.29 4.81 5.41
N CYS A 74 -10.42 5.06 6.70
CA CYS A 74 -11.70 5.15 7.38
C CYS A 74 -12.31 6.55 7.23
N HIS A 75 -13.49 6.65 6.63
CA HIS A 75 -14.22 7.90 6.48
C HIS A 75 -15.49 7.89 7.35
N THR A 76 -15.68 8.95 8.15
CA THR A 76 -16.80 9.06 9.11
C THR A 76 -17.96 9.92 8.60
N GLY A 77 -17.82 10.55 7.43
CA GLY A 77 -18.79 11.53 6.92
C GLY A 77 -18.56 12.96 7.42
N GLU A 78 -17.60 13.17 8.33
CA GLU A 78 -17.13 14.48 8.79
C GLU A 78 -15.73 14.79 8.21
N SER A 79 -15.23 16.02 8.37
CA SER A 79 -14.02 16.49 7.68
C SER A 79 -12.83 15.54 7.81
N ASP A 80 -12.24 15.22 6.66
CA ASP A 80 -11.48 14.00 6.38
C ASP A 80 -10.01 13.97 6.84
N GLU A 81 -9.54 14.99 7.55
CA GLU A 81 -8.12 15.27 7.72
C GLU A 81 -7.63 15.03 9.14
N THR A 82 -7.82 13.81 9.65
CA THR A 82 -7.25 13.41 10.95
C THR A 82 -6.41 12.14 10.83
N ALA A 83 -5.58 11.88 11.84
CA ALA A 83 -4.85 10.62 11.94
C ALA A 83 -5.80 9.40 11.91
N PHE A 84 -7.03 9.56 12.40
CA PHE A 84 -8.05 8.51 12.42
C PHE A 84 -8.27 7.88 11.05
N THR A 85 -8.29 8.70 9.98
CA THR A 85 -8.52 8.23 8.61
C THR A 85 -7.49 7.20 8.14
N SER A 86 -6.28 7.17 8.71
CA SER A 86 -5.19 6.30 8.23
C SER A 86 -4.54 5.41 9.29
N CYS A 87 -4.92 5.57 10.57
CA CYS A 87 -4.27 4.93 11.71
C CYS A 87 -5.17 3.97 12.49
N ALA A 88 -6.38 3.66 12.00
CA ALA A 88 -7.19 2.61 12.60
C ALA A 88 -6.51 1.23 12.44
N ASP A 89 -6.75 0.33 13.39
CA ASP A 89 -6.14 -1.00 13.41
C ASP A 89 -6.49 -1.78 12.14
N HIS A 90 -5.57 -2.64 11.70
CA HIS A 90 -5.77 -3.53 10.54
C HIS A 90 -6.01 -2.83 9.19
N THR A 91 -5.76 -1.52 9.08
CA THR A 91 -5.92 -0.75 7.83
C THR A 91 -4.74 -0.79 6.86
N SER A 92 -3.66 -1.51 7.17
CA SER A 92 -2.51 -1.71 6.29
C SER A 92 -2.35 -3.20 5.97
N LEU A 93 -2.73 -3.59 4.75
CA LEU A 93 -2.57 -4.95 4.24
C LEU A 93 -1.18 -5.07 3.61
N LEU A 94 -0.21 -5.56 4.39
CA LEU A 94 1.19 -5.76 3.98
C LEU A 94 1.52 -7.26 4.02
N PRO A 95 1.15 -8.01 2.98
CA PRO A 95 1.23 -9.47 2.97
C PRO A 95 2.67 -10.01 2.94
N ALA A 96 2.84 -11.17 3.57
CA ALA A 96 4.05 -11.98 3.54
C ALA A 96 3.72 -13.39 3.00
N PRO A 97 4.66 -14.11 2.36
CA PRO A 97 6.10 -13.79 2.21
C PRO A 97 6.38 -12.63 1.24
N LEU A 98 7.55 -12.01 1.38
CA LEU A 98 8.01 -10.94 0.51
C LEU A 98 8.88 -11.49 -0.64
N TYR A 99 8.91 -10.78 -1.76
CA TYR A 99 9.67 -11.14 -2.96
C TYR A 99 11.04 -10.46 -3.02
N ASN A 100 11.98 -11.11 -3.71
CA ASN A 100 13.31 -10.55 -3.96
C ASN A 100 13.22 -9.43 -5.03
N PRO A 101 13.78 -8.23 -4.81
CA PRO A 101 13.72 -7.12 -5.77
C PRO A 101 14.12 -7.44 -7.20
N VAL A 102 14.95 -8.47 -7.42
CA VAL A 102 15.36 -8.90 -8.76
C VAL A 102 14.19 -9.29 -9.67
N VAL A 103 13.07 -9.76 -9.09
CA VAL A 103 11.89 -10.15 -9.89
C VAL A 103 10.93 -9.00 -10.16
N MET A 104 11.12 -7.82 -9.55
CA MET A 104 10.14 -6.73 -9.56
C MET A 104 9.78 -6.24 -10.97
N GLU A 105 10.78 -6.15 -11.86
CA GLU A 105 10.63 -5.58 -13.21
C GLU A 105 10.39 -6.65 -14.28
N ASN A 106 10.06 -7.88 -13.90
CA ASN A 106 9.68 -8.90 -14.88
C ASN A 106 8.33 -8.54 -15.52
N GLU A 107 8.30 -8.43 -16.85
CA GLU A 107 7.13 -8.04 -17.64
C GLU A 107 5.97 -9.04 -17.56
N ASP A 108 6.29 -10.31 -17.29
CA ASP A 108 5.30 -11.38 -17.11
C ASP A 108 4.56 -11.30 -15.77
N ASN A 109 5.03 -10.45 -14.85
CA ASN A 109 4.44 -10.37 -13.53
C ASN A 109 3.06 -9.72 -13.55
N VAL A 110 2.06 -10.41 -13.01
CA VAL A 110 0.70 -9.89 -12.91
C VAL A 110 0.31 -9.68 -11.45
N TYR A 111 0.03 -8.44 -11.06
CA TYR A 111 -0.63 -8.08 -9.80
C TYR A 111 -2.08 -7.71 -10.08
N GLU A 112 -3.03 -8.30 -9.36
CA GLU A 112 -4.47 -8.03 -9.53
C GLU A 112 -5.17 -7.92 -8.18
N VAL A 113 -6.10 -6.97 -8.06
CA VAL A 113 -7.01 -6.82 -6.92
C VAL A 113 -8.45 -6.90 -7.40
N ARG A 114 -9.25 -7.75 -6.75
CA ARG A 114 -10.67 -7.97 -7.03
C ARG A 114 -11.52 -7.62 -5.83
N ARG A 115 -12.68 -7.01 -6.11
CA ARG A 115 -13.75 -6.71 -5.18
C ARG A 115 -14.98 -7.49 -5.58
N ASN A 116 -15.51 -8.35 -4.70
CA ASN A 116 -16.68 -9.19 -5.03
C ASN A 116 -16.52 -9.97 -6.35
N GLY A 117 -15.29 -10.40 -6.64
CA GLY A 117 -14.93 -11.12 -7.86
C GLY A 117 -14.63 -10.22 -9.07
N GLU A 118 -14.91 -8.93 -9.02
CA GLU A 118 -14.65 -7.97 -10.11
C GLU A 118 -13.29 -7.29 -9.94
N THR A 119 -12.48 -7.24 -11.01
CA THR A 119 -11.16 -6.59 -10.97
C THR A 119 -11.29 -5.08 -10.84
N ILE A 120 -10.73 -4.54 -9.75
CA ILE A 120 -10.71 -3.10 -9.46
C ILE A 120 -9.33 -2.48 -9.70
N PHE A 121 -8.26 -3.28 -9.72
CA PHE A 121 -6.90 -2.83 -10.01
C PHE A 121 -6.06 -3.96 -10.62
N GLY A 122 -5.15 -3.66 -11.55
CA GLY A 122 -4.16 -4.63 -12.00
C GLY A 122 -2.97 -4.07 -12.81
N ILE A 123 -1.84 -4.76 -12.71
CA ILE A 123 -0.56 -4.51 -13.39
C ILE A 123 -0.15 -5.83 -14.08
N PRO A 124 0.24 -5.86 -15.38
CA PRO A 124 0.40 -4.72 -16.28
C PRO A 124 -0.90 -4.19 -16.90
N LYS A 125 -2.09 -4.79 -16.68
CA LYS A 125 -3.41 -4.17 -16.96
C LYS A 125 -4.64 -4.99 -16.48
N VAL A 126 -5.50 -4.37 -15.68
CA VAL A 126 -6.87 -3.96 -16.07
C VAL A 126 -7.10 -2.56 -15.46
N ASN A 127 -7.66 -1.63 -16.24
CA ASN A 127 -7.86 -0.19 -16.00
C ASN A 127 -6.66 0.74 -16.30
N PHE A 128 -6.66 1.20 -17.56
CA PHE A 128 -5.90 2.35 -18.06
C PHE A 128 -6.24 3.63 -17.28
N ALA A 129 -5.50 3.88 -16.21
CA ALA A 129 -5.22 5.23 -15.70
C ALA A 129 -3.76 5.29 -15.21
N ARG A 130 -2.85 4.64 -15.94
CA ARG A 130 -1.40 4.88 -15.81
C ARG A 130 -1.10 6.19 -16.53
N GLN A 131 -0.46 7.13 -15.84
CA GLN A 131 0.11 8.41 -16.33
C GLN A 131 -0.59 9.69 -15.85
N ALA A 132 -0.72 9.90 -14.53
CA ALA A 132 -0.86 11.26 -14.02
C ALA A 132 0.23 11.63 -12.99
N ALA A 133 0.65 10.70 -12.12
CA ALA A 133 1.65 11.00 -11.08
C ALA A 133 3.07 10.46 -11.33
N TYR A 134 3.20 9.26 -11.92
CA TYR A 134 4.50 8.54 -11.98
C TYR A 134 5.06 8.35 -13.40
N GLY A 135 4.47 8.98 -14.42
CA GLY A 135 5.04 9.02 -15.78
C GLY A 135 5.37 7.64 -16.38
N GLU A 136 6.58 7.53 -16.94
CA GLU A 136 7.17 6.31 -17.51
C GLU A 136 8.01 5.53 -16.48
N ASN A 137 7.97 5.91 -15.20
CA ASN A 137 8.84 5.33 -14.19
C ASN A 137 8.55 3.84 -13.97
N THR A 138 9.59 3.05 -13.76
CA THR A 138 9.47 1.64 -13.37
C THR A 138 9.02 1.49 -11.91
N LEU A 139 8.52 0.32 -11.53
CA LEU A 139 8.17 0.02 -10.13
C LEU A 139 9.36 0.25 -9.18
N LYS A 140 10.57 -0.07 -9.65
CA LYS A 140 11.80 0.13 -8.90
C LYS A 140 12.10 1.60 -8.69
N GLU A 141 11.98 2.43 -9.72
CA GLU A 141 12.18 3.88 -9.61
C GLU A 141 11.15 4.50 -8.65
N ILE A 142 9.88 4.06 -8.71
CA ILE A 142 8.82 4.55 -7.83
C ILE A 142 9.14 4.25 -6.35
N ILE A 143 9.54 3.01 -6.02
CA ILE A 143 9.85 2.65 -4.63
C ILE A 143 11.16 3.29 -4.13
N GLU A 144 12.17 3.41 -4.99
CA GLU A 144 13.44 4.05 -4.64
C GLU A 144 13.28 5.56 -4.40
N ASP A 145 12.44 6.25 -5.17
CA ASP A 145 12.06 7.62 -4.91
C ASP A 145 11.26 7.77 -3.59
N ALA A 146 10.37 6.82 -3.28
CA ALA A 146 9.68 6.79 -1.99
C ALA A 146 10.65 6.63 -0.81
N ILE A 147 11.66 5.77 -0.92
CA ILE A 147 12.71 5.59 0.10
C ILE A 147 13.51 6.90 0.27
N CYS A 148 13.93 7.52 -0.83
CA CYS A 148 14.66 8.78 -0.81
C CYS A 148 13.83 9.88 -0.14
N SER A 149 12.57 10.04 -0.56
CA SER A 149 11.63 11.03 -0.03
C SER A 149 11.37 10.83 1.47
N SER A 150 11.08 9.60 1.88
CA SER A 150 10.85 9.22 3.27
C SER A 150 12.07 9.53 4.14
N SER A 151 13.26 9.16 3.67
CA SER A 151 14.50 9.32 4.43
C SER A 151 14.93 10.78 4.61
N ARG A 152 14.42 11.73 3.81
CA ARG A 152 14.61 13.17 4.05
C ARG A 152 13.84 13.65 5.26
N LEU A 153 12.64 13.11 5.50
CA LEU A 153 11.77 13.50 6.62
C LEU A 153 12.08 12.71 7.91
N THR A 154 12.17 11.39 7.84
CA THR A 154 12.41 10.51 8.99
C THR A 154 13.63 9.61 8.80
N SER A 155 14.18 9.05 9.87
CA SER A 155 15.21 8.02 9.77
C SER A 155 14.54 6.66 9.53
N LEU A 156 14.95 5.96 8.48
CA LEU A 156 14.50 4.59 8.20
C LEU A 156 15.35 3.62 9.01
N ARG A 157 14.71 2.65 9.67
CA ARG A 157 15.35 1.61 10.47
C ARG A 157 15.16 0.24 9.85
N ILE A 158 16.00 -0.71 10.25
CA ILE A 158 15.86 -2.11 9.84
C ILE A 158 14.48 -2.61 10.28
N GLY A 159 13.77 -3.22 9.33
CA GLY A 159 12.42 -3.74 9.53
C GLY A 159 11.30 -2.75 9.23
N ASP A 160 11.58 -1.45 9.06
CA ASP A 160 10.57 -0.50 8.61
C ASP A 160 10.08 -0.86 7.20
N PHE A 161 8.83 -0.51 6.91
CA PHE A 161 8.28 -0.57 5.57
C PHE A 161 8.17 0.83 4.97
N VAL A 162 8.53 0.95 3.70
CA VAL A 162 8.20 2.11 2.88
C VAL A 162 7.19 1.66 1.83
N ALA A 163 6.03 2.31 1.80
CA ALA A 163 4.93 2.03 0.88
C ALA A 163 4.64 3.25 -0.01
N VAL A 164 4.19 3.00 -1.24
CA VAL A 164 3.80 4.02 -2.20
C VAL A 164 2.44 3.66 -2.78
N GLU A 165 1.50 4.61 -2.74
CA GLU A 165 0.18 4.46 -3.36
C GLU A 165 0.30 4.50 -4.88
N LEU A 166 -0.25 3.49 -5.55
CA LEU A 166 -0.18 3.34 -7.00
C LEU A 166 -1.32 4.08 -7.71
N THR A 167 -2.39 4.44 -6.99
CA THR A 167 -3.52 5.24 -7.49
C THR A 167 -3.95 6.26 -6.44
N PRO A 168 -4.73 7.29 -6.82
CA PRO A 168 -5.51 8.04 -5.85
C PRO A 168 -6.40 7.09 -5.03
N LYS A 169 -6.74 7.51 -3.81
CA LYS A 169 -7.70 6.79 -2.98
C LYS A 169 -9.04 6.74 -3.70
N SER A 170 -9.71 5.59 -3.66
CA SER A 170 -11.05 5.40 -4.24
C SER A 170 -11.95 4.71 -3.23
N LEU A 171 -13.27 4.90 -3.36
CA LEU A 171 -14.25 4.25 -2.51
C LEU A 171 -14.13 2.72 -2.68
N LEU A 172 -13.99 2.00 -1.57
CA LEU A 172 -13.95 0.53 -1.56
C LEU A 172 -15.28 -0.07 -1.13
N ALA A 173 -15.87 0.44 -0.05
CA ALA A 173 -17.12 -0.07 0.49
C ALA A 173 -17.79 0.98 1.37
N SER A 174 -19.12 0.90 1.51
CA SER A 174 -19.87 1.69 2.48
C SER A 174 -20.62 0.82 3.48
N ARG A 175 -21.03 1.42 4.59
CA ARG A 175 -21.86 0.78 5.61
C ARG A 175 -23.19 0.26 5.08
N GLU A 176 -23.75 0.92 4.05
CA GLU A 176 -24.99 0.49 3.40
C GLU A 176 -24.82 -0.84 2.63
N GLU A 177 -23.61 -1.13 2.14
CA GLU A 177 -23.31 -2.37 1.41
C GLU A 177 -23.17 -3.59 2.33
N GLY A 178 -22.90 -3.38 3.62
CA GLY A 178 -22.81 -4.42 4.64
C GLY A 178 -21.52 -5.24 4.60
N GLU A 179 -21.33 -6.06 3.55
CA GLU A 179 -20.15 -6.93 3.41
C GLU A 179 -19.56 -6.87 1.99
N VAL A 180 -18.25 -6.72 1.91
CA VAL A 180 -17.49 -6.73 0.65
C VAL A 180 -16.28 -7.65 0.79
N SER A 181 -16.04 -8.49 -0.23
CA SER A 181 -14.80 -9.27 -0.33
C SER A 181 -13.72 -8.50 -1.08
N LEU A 182 -12.49 -8.57 -0.60
CA LEU A 182 -11.31 -7.99 -1.23
C LEU A 182 -10.20 -9.05 -1.32
N ARG A 183 -9.83 -9.39 -2.55
CA ARG A 183 -8.82 -10.41 -2.84
C ARG A 183 -7.72 -9.85 -3.74
N ALA A 184 -6.48 -10.19 -3.47
CA ALA A 184 -5.36 -9.82 -4.32
C ALA A 184 -4.43 -10.99 -4.62
N THR A 185 -3.84 -10.96 -5.82
CA THR A 185 -2.90 -11.98 -6.29
C THR A 185 -1.70 -11.36 -6.97
N TYR A 186 -0.54 -12.00 -6.88
CA TYR A 186 0.67 -11.67 -7.63
C TYR A 186 1.32 -12.93 -8.20
N CYS A 187 1.38 -13.01 -9.54
CA CYS A 187 1.90 -14.16 -10.27
C CYS A 187 1.29 -15.49 -9.76
N GLU A 188 -0.03 -15.55 -9.71
CA GLU A 188 -0.85 -16.68 -9.19
C GLU A 188 -0.82 -16.89 -7.66
N ASN A 189 0.08 -16.24 -6.94
CA ASN A 189 0.12 -16.32 -5.48
C ASN A 189 -0.93 -15.41 -4.87
N GLU A 190 -1.73 -15.95 -3.96
CA GLU A 190 -2.62 -15.13 -3.14
C GLU A 190 -1.81 -14.27 -2.19
N LEU A 191 -2.10 -12.97 -2.19
CA LEU A 191 -1.50 -11.99 -1.30
C LEU A 191 -2.37 -11.79 -0.06
N TYR A 192 -3.66 -11.55 -0.28
CA TYR A 192 -4.67 -11.48 0.75
C TYR A 192 -6.03 -11.84 0.16
N ASP A 193 -6.90 -12.41 0.99
CA ASP A 193 -8.31 -12.66 0.70
C ASP A 193 -9.07 -12.42 2.00
N ILE A 194 -9.72 -11.27 2.09
CA ILE A 194 -10.37 -10.80 3.32
C ILE A 194 -11.79 -10.32 3.02
N ARG A 195 -12.64 -10.37 4.03
CA ARG A 195 -13.92 -9.66 4.03
C ARG A 195 -13.82 -8.36 4.79
N ILE A 196 -14.52 -7.35 4.31
CA ILE A 196 -14.75 -6.06 4.94
C ILE A 196 -16.19 -6.08 5.42
N ILE A 197 -16.37 -6.02 6.73
CA ILE A 197 -17.66 -6.19 7.41
C ILE A 197 -17.97 -4.89 8.15
N PHE A 198 -19.12 -4.28 7.83
CA PHE A 198 -19.60 -3.06 8.49
C PHE A 198 -20.53 -3.33 9.67
#